data_AF-A0A4V2BDZ1-F1
#
_entry.id   AF-A0A4V2BDZ1-F1
#
_cell.length_a   1.000
_cell.length_b   1.000
_cell.length_c   1.000
_cell.angle_alpha   90.00
_cell.angle_beta   90.00
_cell.angle_gamma   90.00
#
_symmetry.space_group_name_H-M   'P 1'
#
loop_
_entity.id
_entity.type
_entity.pdbx_description
1 polymer ?
#
loop_
_entity_poly.entity_id
_entity_poly.type
_entity_poly.pdbx_seq_one_letter_code
_entity_poly.pdbx_strand_id
1 'polypeptide(L)'
;MKSLAKLLLLLIIAGGGFAGWMYFDLPQWAMKSTTLNAPIDIKLAKGMRLQDFAADLEHKGIVDSGFKFRVWMRFFKDYSKFQAGPYRFEGSVSPATVYDSISLGKTFEPFELQFVIPEGFTLKQVIERLEARKVGTKAELLAIATDKALLKKYNIDGPNVEGFLYPATYSFEKMPTA
;
A
#
# COMPACT_ATOMS: atom_id res chain seq x y z
N MET A 1 15.44 45.69 -31.68
CA MET A 1 14.82 46.09 -30.40
C MET A 1 13.35 45.67 -30.26
N LYS A 2 12.45 46.01 -31.20
CA LYS A 2 11.01 45.63 -31.12
C LYS A 2 10.75 44.10 -31.14
N SER A 3 11.57 43.33 -31.86
CA SER A 3 11.50 41.85 -31.86
C SER A 3 11.90 41.23 -30.51
N LEU A 4 12.92 41.80 -29.86
CA LEU A 4 13.39 41.36 -28.54
C LEU A 4 12.33 41.60 -27.45
N ALA A 5 11.68 42.77 -27.48
CA ALA A 5 10.60 43.09 -26.55
C ALA A 5 9.40 42.14 -26.70
N LYS A 6 9.02 41.79 -27.94
CA LYS A 6 7.96 40.80 -28.20
C LYS A 6 8.33 39.40 -27.71
N LEU A 7 9.59 38.98 -27.88
CA LEU A 7 10.09 37.69 -27.40
C LEU A 7 10.06 37.63 -25.86
N LEU A 8 10.49 38.70 -25.18
CA LEU A 8 10.44 38.80 -23.73
C LEU A 8 9.00 38.79 -23.21
N LEU A 9 8.07 39.50 -23.85
CA LEU A 9 6.66 39.49 -23.49
C LEU A 9 6.06 38.08 -23.64
N LEU A 10 6.39 37.36 -24.71
CA LEU A 10 5.97 35.97 -24.92
C LEU A 10 6.49 35.04 -23.82
N LEU A 11 7.75 35.18 -23.41
CA LEU A 11 8.33 34.39 -22.33
C LEU A 11 7.66 34.67 -20.98
N ILE A 12 7.30 35.93 -20.70
CA ILE A 12 6.59 36.30 -19.48
C ILE A 12 5.18 35.71 -19.47
N ILE A 13 4.45 35.78 -20.58
CA ILE A 13 3.10 35.19 -20.69
C ILE A 13 3.17 33.67 -20.55
N ALA A 14 4.12 33.02 -21.23
CA ALA A 14 4.33 31.58 -21.11
C ALA A 14 4.71 31.16 -19.69
N GLY A 15 5.60 31.92 -19.04
CA GLY A 15 6.01 31.69 -17.65
C GLY A 15 4.87 31.89 -16.66
N GLY A 16 4.06 32.95 -16.83
CA GLY A 16 2.88 33.21 -16.01
C GLY A 16 1.81 32.14 -16.18
N GLY A 17 1.55 31.70 -17.41
CA GLY A 17 0.63 30.59 -17.69
C GLY A 17 1.11 29.28 -17.07
N PHE A 18 2.40 28.96 -17.19
CA PHE A 18 2.99 27.77 -16.58
C PHE A 18 2.93 27.82 -15.04
N ALA A 19 3.23 28.97 -14.44
CA ALA A 19 3.13 29.17 -12.99
C ALA A 19 1.68 29.06 -12.51
N GLY A 20 0.72 29.62 -13.25
CA GLY A 20 -0.71 29.49 -12.97
C GLY A 20 -1.18 28.03 -13.00
N TRP A 21 -0.87 27.31 -14.08
CA TRP A 21 -1.14 25.87 -14.21
C TRP A 21 -0.52 25.07 -13.05
N MET A 22 0.75 25.35 -12.72
CA MET A 22 1.45 24.67 -11.64
C MET A 22 0.81 24.95 -10.26
N TYR A 23 0.33 26.16 -10.01
CA TYR A 23 -0.22 26.56 -8.72
C TYR A 23 -1.68 26.10 -8.52
N PHE A 24 -2.49 26.12 -9.58
CA PHE A 24 -3.92 25.81 -9.49
C PHE A 24 -4.25 24.37 -9.89
N ASP A 25 -3.70 23.86 -11.00
CA ASP A 25 -4.11 22.56 -11.54
C ASP A 25 -3.36 21.39 -10.90
N LEU A 26 -2.09 21.58 -10.58
CA LEU A 26 -1.24 20.50 -10.07
C LEU A 26 -1.70 19.98 -8.68
N PRO A 27 -2.07 20.84 -7.71
CA PRO A 27 -2.62 20.37 -6.44
C PRO A 27 -3.96 19.65 -6.59
N GLN A 28 -4.84 20.15 -7.47
CA GLN A 28 -6.14 19.52 -7.76
C GLN A 28 -5.95 18.15 -8.42
N TRP A 29 -5.05 18.08 -9.40
CA TRP A 29 -4.66 16.83 -10.05
C TRP A 29 -4.10 15.82 -9.04
N ALA A 30 -3.26 16.26 -8.09
CA ALA A 30 -2.68 15.37 -7.10
C ALA A 30 -3.70 14.76 -6.13
N MET A 31 -4.86 15.40 -5.98
CA MET A 31 -5.99 14.88 -5.20
C MET A 31 -6.94 14.01 -6.00
N LYS A 32 -6.86 14.05 -7.34
CA LYS A 32 -7.71 13.24 -8.21
C LYS A 32 -7.32 11.76 -8.07
N SER A 33 -8.26 10.95 -7.63
CA SER A 33 -8.07 9.51 -7.52
C SER A 33 -8.34 8.78 -8.83
N THR A 34 -7.52 7.78 -9.10
CA THR A 34 -7.77 6.69 -10.05
C THR A 34 -8.21 5.47 -9.27
N THR A 35 -9.22 4.76 -9.79
CA THR A 35 -9.63 3.46 -9.24
C THR A 35 -8.83 2.36 -9.91
N LEU A 36 -8.11 1.56 -9.11
CA LEU A 36 -7.38 0.39 -9.58
C LEU A 36 -8.33 -0.82 -9.67
N ASN A 37 -8.25 -1.56 -10.77
CA ASN A 37 -9.06 -2.76 -10.98
C ASN A 37 -8.59 -3.96 -10.11
N ALA A 38 -7.33 -3.95 -9.67
CA ALA A 38 -6.74 -4.95 -8.79
C ALA A 38 -5.64 -4.29 -7.93
N PRO A 39 -5.27 -4.86 -6.77
CA PRO A 39 -4.12 -4.40 -6.00
C PRO A 39 -2.83 -4.46 -6.81
N ILE A 40 -2.03 -3.40 -6.74
CA ILE A 40 -0.76 -3.28 -7.46
C ILE A 40 0.39 -3.11 -6.47
N ASP A 41 1.36 -4.01 -6.60
CA ASP A 41 2.58 -3.96 -5.80
C ASP A 41 3.68 -3.22 -6.57
N ILE A 42 4.39 -2.34 -5.87
CA ILE A 42 5.54 -1.60 -6.38
C ILE A 42 6.62 -1.52 -5.30
N LYS A 43 7.88 -1.56 -5.71
CA LYS A 43 9.01 -1.46 -4.78
C LYS A 43 9.79 -0.20 -5.06
N LEU A 44 9.90 0.67 -4.07
CA LEU A 44 10.83 1.79 -4.11
C LEU A 44 12.19 1.29 -3.62
N ALA A 45 13.14 1.10 -4.55
CA ALA A 45 14.49 0.67 -4.19
C ALA A 45 15.28 1.79 -3.48
N LYS A 46 16.18 1.41 -2.58
CA LYS A 46 17.06 2.37 -1.92
C LYS A 46 17.94 3.07 -2.97
N GLY A 47 17.92 4.41 -2.99
CA GLY A 47 18.67 5.21 -3.95
C GLY A 47 18.03 5.31 -5.35
N MET A 48 16.84 4.76 -5.55
CA MET A 48 16.08 4.93 -6.80
C MET A 48 15.80 6.41 -7.06
N ARG A 49 15.91 6.83 -8.32
CA ARG A 49 15.62 8.22 -8.68
C ARG A 49 14.11 8.41 -8.73
N LEU A 50 13.66 9.59 -8.30
CA LEU A 50 12.25 9.99 -8.41
C LEU A 50 11.73 9.87 -9.86
N GLN A 51 12.61 10.03 -10.85
CA GLN A 51 12.25 9.86 -12.25
C GLN A 51 11.84 8.42 -12.59
N ASP A 52 12.64 7.45 -12.18
CA ASP A 52 12.41 6.04 -12.49
C ASP A 52 11.18 5.55 -11.74
N PHE A 53 11.07 5.93 -10.47
CA PHE A 53 9.90 5.58 -9.66
C PHE A 53 8.60 6.19 -10.19
N ALA A 54 8.62 7.45 -10.63
CA ALA A 54 7.44 8.08 -11.24
C ALA A 54 7.03 7.42 -12.56
N ALA A 55 8.00 6.96 -13.36
CA ALA A 55 7.74 6.21 -14.58
C ALA A 55 7.14 4.83 -14.27
N ASP A 56 7.62 4.15 -13.23
CA ASP A 56 7.05 2.87 -12.79
C ASP A 56 5.61 3.03 -12.29
N LEU A 57 5.32 4.11 -11.54
CA LEU A 57 3.97 4.43 -11.08
C LEU A 57 3.02 4.67 -12.27
N GLU A 58 3.47 5.39 -13.30
CA GLU A 58 2.70 5.66 -14.51
C GLU A 58 2.48 4.40 -15.34
N HIS A 59 3.53 3.60 -15.57
CA HIS A 59 3.45 2.34 -16.31
C HIS A 59 2.49 1.34 -15.66
N LYS A 60 2.44 1.32 -14.32
CA LYS A 60 1.51 0.51 -13.54
C LYS A 60 0.11 1.13 -13.40
N GLY A 61 -0.13 2.33 -13.93
CA GLY A 61 -1.42 3.02 -13.83
C GLY A 61 -1.79 3.51 -12.43
N ILE A 62 -0.83 3.56 -11.49
CA ILE A 62 -1.04 4.09 -10.13
C ILE A 62 -1.19 5.61 -10.19
N VAL A 63 -0.49 6.26 -11.13
CA VAL A 63 -0.68 7.67 -11.49
C VAL A 63 -0.91 7.78 -13.00
N ASP A 64 -1.63 8.81 -13.43
CA ASP A 64 -1.92 9.07 -14.85
C ASP A 64 -0.75 9.75 -15.59
N SER A 65 0.18 10.38 -14.86
CA SER A 65 1.36 11.02 -15.44
C SER A 65 2.53 11.09 -14.47
N GLY A 66 3.61 10.40 -14.79
CA GLY A 66 4.87 10.45 -14.06
C GLY A 66 5.53 11.83 -14.15
N PHE A 67 5.38 12.55 -15.28
CA PHE A 67 5.87 13.92 -15.39
C PHE A 67 5.21 14.86 -14.37
N LYS A 68 3.87 14.87 -14.30
CA LYS A 68 3.14 15.69 -13.32
C LYS A 68 3.50 15.30 -11.89
N PHE A 69 3.62 13.99 -11.62
CA PHE A 69 4.05 13.50 -10.31
C PHE A 69 5.41 14.07 -9.90
N ARG A 70 6.39 14.05 -10.80
CA ARG A 70 7.74 14.60 -10.54
C ARG A 70 7.72 16.09 -10.27
N VAL A 71 7.01 16.87 -11.10
CA VAL A 71 6.91 18.32 -10.93
C VAL A 71 6.24 18.63 -9.60
N TRP A 72 5.12 17.97 -9.31
CA TRP A 72 4.39 18.16 -8.06
C TRP A 72 5.26 17.81 -6.84
N MET A 73 5.94 16.66 -6.89
CA MET A 73 6.87 16.24 -5.85
C MET A 73 8.02 17.22 -5.62
N ARG A 74 8.57 17.80 -6.69
CA ARG A 74 9.73 18.71 -6.63
C ARG A 74 9.39 20.06 -6.01
N PHE A 75 8.18 20.57 -6.25
CA PHE A 75 7.80 21.93 -5.87
C PHE A 75 6.89 22.01 -4.64
N PHE A 76 6.10 20.96 -4.35
CA PHE A 76 5.09 21.00 -3.29
C PHE A 76 5.33 20.00 -2.16
N LYS A 77 6.26 19.06 -2.34
CA LYS A 77 6.50 17.97 -1.37
C LYS A 77 7.97 17.80 -1.06
N ASP A 78 8.23 17.05 0.00
CA ASP A 78 9.57 16.74 0.45
C ASP A 78 9.93 15.29 0.09
N TYR A 79 10.65 15.13 -1.01
CA TYR A 79 11.12 13.81 -1.47
C TYR A 79 12.09 13.15 -0.49
N SER A 80 12.76 13.91 0.40
CA SER A 80 13.70 13.32 1.37
C SER A 80 13.04 12.40 2.39
N LYS A 81 11.72 12.53 2.55
CA LYS A 81 10.91 11.69 3.45
C LYS A 81 10.60 10.32 2.87
N PHE A 82 10.93 10.04 1.61
CA PHE A 82 10.59 8.78 0.98
C PHE A 82 11.38 7.63 1.62
N GLN A 83 10.64 6.62 2.07
CA GLN A 83 11.23 5.43 2.64
C GLN A 83 11.32 4.34 1.57
N ALA A 84 12.48 3.69 1.49
CA ALA A 84 12.64 2.56 0.56
C ALA A 84 11.87 1.35 1.10
N GLY A 85 11.13 0.67 0.23
CA GLY A 85 10.35 -0.48 0.65
C GLY A 85 9.36 -0.99 -0.41
N PRO A 86 8.78 -2.16 -0.17
CA PRO A 86 7.60 -2.63 -0.91
C PRO A 86 6.37 -1.81 -0.49
N TYR A 87 5.51 -1.49 -1.44
CA TYR A 87 4.24 -0.81 -1.24
C TYR A 87 3.16 -1.51 -2.08
N ARG A 88 1.95 -1.59 -1.53
CA ARG A 88 0.76 -2.09 -2.23
C ARG A 88 -0.27 -0.98 -2.27
N PHE A 89 -0.80 -0.72 -3.46
CA PHE A 89 -1.86 0.25 -3.70
C PHE A 89 -3.11 -0.48 -4.20
N GLU A 90 -4.27 -0.18 -3.63
CA GLU A 90 -5.54 -0.82 -3.98
C GLU A 90 -6.71 0.17 -3.88
N GLY A 91 -7.79 -0.11 -4.61
CA GLY A 91 -8.99 0.72 -4.60
C GLY A 91 -8.77 2.10 -5.22
N SER A 92 -9.21 3.15 -4.52
CA SER A 92 -9.13 4.55 -4.98
C SER A 92 -7.83 5.19 -4.53
N VAL A 93 -6.93 5.47 -5.48
CA VAL A 93 -5.57 5.93 -5.23
C VAL A 93 -5.33 7.25 -5.94
N SER A 94 -4.81 8.24 -5.23
CA SER A 94 -4.37 9.54 -5.78
C SER A 94 -2.86 9.75 -5.60
N PRO A 95 -2.23 10.61 -6.41
CA PRO A 95 -0.83 11.01 -6.20
C PRO A 95 -0.51 11.45 -4.77
N ALA A 96 -1.45 12.12 -4.09
CA ALA A 96 -1.34 12.48 -2.69
C ALA A 96 -1.28 11.26 -1.76
N THR A 97 -2.17 10.28 -1.93
CA THR A 97 -2.14 9.05 -1.12
C THR A 97 -0.88 8.21 -1.36
N VAL A 98 -0.32 8.24 -2.57
CA VAL A 98 0.97 7.61 -2.90
C VAL A 98 2.09 8.28 -2.11
N TYR A 99 2.16 9.62 -2.15
CA TYR A 99 3.11 10.39 -1.35
C TYR A 99 2.99 10.08 0.15
N ASP A 100 1.78 10.09 0.70
CA ASP A 100 1.56 9.86 2.12
C ASP A 100 1.97 8.44 2.52
N SER A 101 1.63 7.43 1.72
CA SER A 101 1.99 6.03 2.01
C SER A 101 3.51 5.83 2.03
N ILE A 102 4.22 6.44 1.07
CA ILE A 102 5.67 6.31 0.95
C ILE A 102 6.41 7.12 2.01
N SER A 103 5.97 8.36 2.27
CA SER A 103 6.61 9.24 3.24
C SER A 103 6.41 8.77 4.68
N LEU A 104 5.26 8.17 5.00
CA LEU A 104 4.98 7.55 6.29
C LEU A 104 5.60 6.15 6.44
N GLY A 105 6.18 5.58 5.38
CA GLY A 105 6.74 4.23 5.43
C GLY A 105 5.68 3.15 5.66
N LYS A 106 4.47 3.31 5.10
CA LYS A 106 3.42 2.29 5.12
C LYS A 106 3.77 1.14 4.16
N THR A 107 4.88 0.46 4.43
CA THR A 107 5.40 -0.60 3.59
C THR A 107 4.50 -1.83 3.67
N PHE A 108 4.28 -2.47 2.53
CA PHE A 108 3.57 -3.74 2.45
C PHE A 108 4.57 -4.88 2.59
N GLU A 109 4.61 -5.53 3.76
CA GLU A 109 5.43 -6.73 3.92
C GLU A 109 4.59 -7.98 3.65
N PRO A 110 4.94 -8.81 2.64
CA PRO A 110 4.26 -10.09 2.42
C PRO A 110 4.32 -11.00 3.67
N PHE A 111 5.32 -10.83 4.53
CA PHE A 111 5.41 -11.52 5.83
C PHE A 111 4.26 -11.16 6.79
N GLU A 112 3.62 -10.00 6.65
CA GLU A 112 2.40 -9.68 7.40
C GLU A 112 1.21 -10.54 6.99
N LEU A 113 1.25 -11.09 5.77
CA LEU A 113 0.28 -12.07 5.28
C LEU A 113 0.73 -13.52 5.54
N GLN A 114 1.79 -13.72 6.33
CA GLN A 114 2.23 -15.03 6.76
C GLN A 114 1.88 -15.28 8.23
N PHE A 115 1.29 -16.43 8.50
CA PHE A 115 1.05 -16.93 9.84
C PHE A 115 1.85 -18.21 10.06
N VAL A 116 2.72 -18.20 11.08
CA VAL A 116 3.59 -19.33 11.39
C VAL A 116 3.06 -20.05 12.63
N ILE A 117 2.82 -21.36 12.50
CA ILE A 117 2.57 -22.28 13.61
C ILE A 117 3.83 -23.13 13.78
N PRO A 118 4.67 -22.87 14.80
CA PRO A 118 5.81 -23.73 15.10
C PRO A 118 5.37 -25.08 15.68
N GLU A 119 6.24 -26.07 15.58
CA GLU A 119 6.03 -27.37 16.22
C GLU A 119 5.90 -27.22 17.74
N GLY A 120 5.05 -28.06 18.34
CA GLY A 120 4.81 -28.05 19.79
C GLY A 120 3.98 -26.89 20.32
N PHE A 121 3.42 -26.03 19.45
CA PHE A 121 2.51 -24.96 19.88
C PHE A 121 1.17 -25.52 20.35
N THR A 122 0.72 -25.04 21.51
CA THR A 122 -0.62 -25.31 22.05
C THR A 122 -1.69 -24.49 21.34
N LEU A 123 -2.95 -24.93 21.39
CA LEU A 123 -4.07 -24.19 20.80
C LEU A 123 -4.17 -22.77 21.36
N LYS A 124 -3.94 -22.60 22.67
CA LYS A 124 -3.96 -21.30 23.34
C LYS A 124 -2.92 -20.34 22.75
N GLN A 125 -1.69 -20.81 22.50
CA GLN A 125 -0.63 -20.00 21.90
C GLN A 125 -0.95 -19.62 20.45
N VAL A 126 -1.58 -20.52 19.69
CA VAL A 126 -2.04 -20.21 18.34
C VAL A 126 -3.11 -19.11 18.36
N ILE A 127 -4.11 -19.22 19.23
CA ILE A 127 -5.18 -18.22 19.38
C ILE A 127 -4.60 -16.86 19.77
N GLU A 128 -3.68 -16.81 20.73
CA GLU A 128 -3.03 -15.56 21.16
C GLU A 128 -2.25 -14.89 20.00
N ARG A 129 -1.62 -15.67 19.12
CA ARG A 129 -0.97 -15.13 17.92
C ARG A 129 -1.96 -14.64 16.87
N LEU A 130 -3.09 -15.34 16.68
CA LEU A 130 -4.15 -14.90 15.77
C LEU A 130 -4.80 -13.60 16.25
N GLU A 131 -5.04 -13.46 17.55
CA GLU A 131 -5.55 -12.24 18.17
C GLU A 131 -4.56 -11.07 18.02
N ALA A 132 -3.26 -11.30 18.25
CA ALA A 132 -2.23 -10.27 18.04
C ALA A 132 -2.15 -9.78 16.58
N ARG A 133 -2.52 -10.64 15.63
CA ARG A 133 -2.64 -10.32 14.21
C ARG A 133 -4.01 -9.71 13.83
N LYS A 134 -4.88 -9.45 14.81
CA LYS A 134 -6.23 -8.89 14.65
C LYS A 134 -7.14 -9.72 13.74
N VAL A 135 -6.94 -11.04 13.71
CA VAL A 135 -7.81 -11.97 12.96
C VAL A 135 -9.20 -12.03 13.59
N GLY A 136 -9.26 -12.00 14.93
CA GLY A 136 -10.49 -11.94 15.70
C GLY A 136 -10.17 -11.82 17.19
N THR A 137 -11.20 -11.66 18.01
CA THR A 137 -11.02 -11.68 19.47
C THR A 137 -10.73 -13.10 19.96
N LYS A 138 -10.04 -13.23 21.09
CA LYS A 138 -9.82 -14.53 21.73
C LYS A 138 -11.10 -15.33 21.95
N ALA A 139 -12.21 -14.67 22.26
CA ALA A 139 -13.49 -15.31 22.49
C ALA A 139 -14.07 -15.92 21.20
N GLU A 140 -14.05 -15.17 20.10
CA GLU A 140 -14.50 -15.64 18.78
C GLU A 140 -13.66 -16.82 18.31
N LEU A 141 -12.32 -16.69 18.39
CA LEU A 141 -11.39 -17.73 17.96
C LEU A 141 -11.54 -19.02 18.78
N LEU A 142 -11.76 -18.91 20.09
CA LEU A 142 -12.00 -20.07 20.95
C LEU A 142 -13.35 -20.72 20.66
N ALA A 143 -14.39 -19.93 20.36
CA ALA A 143 -15.70 -20.44 19.97
C ALA A 143 -15.60 -21.26 18.66
N ILE A 144 -14.85 -20.78 17.67
CA ILE A 144 -14.60 -21.50 16.42
C ILE A 144 -13.77 -22.77 16.66
N ALA A 145 -12.72 -22.67 17.48
CA ALA A 145 -11.84 -23.80 17.78
C ALA A 145 -12.54 -24.94 18.55
N THR A 146 -13.69 -24.67 19.16
CA THR A 146 -14.52 -25.63 19.92
C THR A 146 -15.87 -25.90 19.24
N ASP A 147 -16.09 -25.36 18.03
CA ASP A 147 -17.36 -25.49 17.33
C ASP A 147 -17.62 -26.94 16.91
N LYS A 148 -18.73 -27.51 17.39
CA LYS A 148 -19.05 -28.92 17.16
C LYS A 148 -19.29 -29.24 15.68
N ALA A 149 -19.81 -28.29 14.90
CA ALA A 149 -20.05 -28.53 13.48
C ALA A 149 -18.72 -28.58 12.71
N LEU A 150 -17.77 -27.72 13.04
CA LEU A 150 -16.42 -27.71 12.49
C LEU A 150 -15.64 -28.98 12.86
N LEU A 151 -15.66 -29.38 14.14
CA LEU A 151 -14.99 -30.61 14.58
C LEU A 151 -15.54 -31.84 13.86
N LYS A 152 -16.87 -31.94 13.72
CA LYS A 152 -17.52 -33.01 12.96
C LYS A 152 -17.16 -32.96 11.47
N LYS A 153 -17.12 -31.78 10.86
CA LYS A 153 -16.78 -31.59 9.44
C LYS A 153 -15.37 -32.11 9.11
N TYR A 154 -14.41 -31.91 10.01
CA TYR A 154 -13.02 -32.34 9.83
C TYR A 154 -12.69 -33.68 10.51
N ASN A 155 -13.71 -34.39 11.04
CA ASN A 155 -13.56 -35.68 11.72
C ASN A 155 -12.53 -35.62 12.87
N ILE A 156 -12.62 -34.57 13.69
CA ILE A 156 -11.77 -34.35 14.86
C ILE A 156 -12.45 -34.94 16.08
N ASP A 157 -11.89 -36.02 16.60
CA ASP A 157 -12.31 -36.64 17.85
C ASP A 157 -11.63 -35.94 19.02
N GLY A 158 -12.28 -34.91 19.57
CA GLY A 158 -11.76 -34.14 20.68
C GLY A 158 -12.67 -32.96 21.05
N PRO A 159 -12.39 -32.27 22.17
CA PRO A 159 -13.16 -31.10 22.58
C PRO A 159 -12.87 -29.85 21.74
N ASN A 160 -11.77 -29.85 20.98
CA ASN A 160 -11.29 -28.71 20.20
C ASN A 160 -10.31 -29.17 19.10
N VAL A 161 -9.73 -28.22 18.36
CA VAL A 161 -8.76 -28.46 17.28
C VAL A 161 -7.30 -28.63 17.75
N GLU A 162 -7.04 -28.79 19.05
CA GLU A 162 -5.68 -28.91 19.59
C GLU A 162 -4.99 -30.18 19.08
N GLY A 163 -3.74 -30.02 18.60
CA GLY A 163 -2.98 -31.10 17.97
C GLY A 163 -3.32 -31.35 16.49
N PHE A 164 -4.37 -30.70 15.95
CA PHE A 164 -4.77 -30.85 14.54
C PHE A 164 -4.31 -29.68 13.65
N LEU A 165 -3.81 -28.59 14.25
CA LEU A 165 -3.23 -27.46 13.50
C LEU A 165 -1.80 -27.82 13.06
N TYR A 166 -1.62 -28.05 11.77
CA TYR A 166 -0.34 -28.49 11.21
C TYR A 166 0.76 -27.42 11.40
N PRO A 167 1.96 -27.78 11.88
CA PRO A 167 3.06 -26.84 11.99
C PRO A 167 3.59 -26.43 10.61
N ALA A 168 3.31 -25.18 10.21
CA ALA A 168 3.74 -24.63 8.93
C ALA A 168 3.69 -23.10 8.93
N THR A 169 4.25 -22.53 7.87
CA THR A 169 4.01 -21.14 7.47
C THR A 169 2.86 -21.09 6.47
N TYR A 170 1.74 -20.51 6.89
CA TYR A 170 0.56 -20.27 6.08
C TYR A 170 0.69 -18.90 5.42
N SER A 171 0.47 -18.81 4.10
CA SER A 171 0.49 -17.54 3.36
C SER A 171 -0.91 -17.21 2.87
N PHE A 172 -1.32 -15.95 2.99
CA PHE A 172 -2.64 -15.48 2.60
C PHE A 172 -2.55 -14.36 1.55
N GLU A 173 -3.58 -14.18 0.72
CA GLU A 173 -3.70 -13.00 -0.15
C GLU A 173 -4.12 -11.74 0.65
N LYS A 174 -4.91 -11.98 1.69
CA LYS A 174 -5.36 -11.03 2.71
C LYS A 174 -5.51 -11.79 4.03
N MET A 175 -5.13 -11.18 5.14
CA MET A 175 -5.32 -11.83 6.45
C MET A 175 -6.81 -12.17 6.65
N PRO A 176 -7.12 -13.44 7.00
CA PRO A 176 -8.49 -13.85 7.24
C PRO A 176 -9.02 -13.18 8.51
N THR A 177 -10.35 -13.11 8.61
CA THR A 177 -11.04 -12.84 9.88
C THR A 177 -11.53 -14.15 10.48
N ALA A 178 -11.71 -14.17 11.81
CA ALA A 178 -12.36 -15.25 12.54
C ALA A 178 -13.75 -15.57 11.96
#